data_AF-A0A1E3VRK5-F1
#
_entry.id   AF-A0A1E3VRK5-F1
#
_cell.length_a   1.000
_cell.length_b   1.000
_cell.length_c   1.000
_cell.angle_alpha   90.00
_cell.angle_beta   90.00
_cell.angle_gamma   90.00
#
_symmetry.space_group_name_H-M   'P 1'
#
loop_
_entity.id
_entity.type
_entity.pdbx_description
1 polymer ?
#
loop_
_entity_poly.entity_id
_entity_poly.type
_entity_poly.pdbx_seq_one_letter_code
_entity_poly.pdbx_strand_id
1 'polypeptide(L)'
;MRLRYRKHGALLNPFSRRFRLIELAHELDFIIFSILSAVVFPFYILWLFATYGDLAIMILIGAQVGMLALDVVSFILAALTSPRLRSWPLLPYVPGYSLFNGLVMRFIRLAAYLQEWIFDASYRDAYVPQKVHRVRR
;
A
#
# COMPACT_ATOMS: atom_id res chain seq x y z
N MET A 1 -10.14 6.25 3.26
CA MET A 1 -9.26 6.90 4.25
C MET A 1 -9.80 8.24 4.78
N ARG A 2 -10.76 8.90 4.14
CA ARG A 2 -11.42 10.13 4.67
C ARG A 2 -12.33 9.89 5.88
N LEU A 3 -12.87 8.69 6.11
CA LEU A 3 -13.50 8.33 7.39
C LEU A 3 -12.49 8.25 8.55
N ARG A 4 -11.23 7.88 8.26
CA ARG A 4 -10.13 7.87 9.22
C ARG A 4 -9.63 9.30 9.46
N TYR A 5 -9.45 10.10 8.40
CA TYR A 5 -9.11 11.53 8.45
C TYR A 5 -10.22 12.43 9.03
N ARG A 6 -11.50 12.05 8.97
CA ARG A 6 -12.58 12.80 9.64
C ARG A 6 -12.70 12.43 11.13
N LYS A 7 -12.27 11.22 11.51
CA LYS A 7 -12.17 10.79 12.93
C LYS A 7 -10.84 11.20 13.58
N HIS A 8 -9.79 11.39 12.78
CA HIS A 8 -8.43 11.80 13.19
C HIS A 8 -8.02 13.16 12.58
N GLY A 9 -8.95 13.98 12.09
CA GLY A 9 -8.64 15.28 11.47
C GLY A 9 -8.06 16.30 12.45
N ALA A 10 -8.25 16.05 13.75
CA ALA A 10 -7.58 16.75 14.83
C ALA A 10 -6.05 16.47 14.88
N LEU A 11 -5.57 15.37 14.29
CA LEU A 11 -4.17 14.93 14.40
C LEU A 11 -3.26 15.46 13.29
N LEU A 12 -3.86 15.97 12.21
CA LEU A 12 -3.14 16.68 11.15
C LEU A 12 -3.22 18.20 11.28
N ASN A 13 -3.99 18.70 12.25
CA ASN A 13 -4.06 20.12 12.53
C ASN A 13 -3.14 20.44 13.73
N PRO A 14 -1.98 21.07 13.52
CA PRO A 14 -1.05 21.43 14.60
C PRO A 14 -1.66 22.39 15.63
N PHE A 15 -2.83 22.98 15.34
CA PHE A 15 -3.59 23.86 16.24
C PHE A 15 -4.69 23.16 17.06
N SER A 16 -4.81 21.83 17.00
CA SER A 16 -5.80 21.10 17.82
C SER A 16 -5.18 20.55 19.12
N ARG A 17 -5.92 20.68 20.22
CA ARG A 17 -5.48 20.38 21.61
C ARG A 17 -5.18 18.90 21.91
N ARG A 18 -5.31 18.00 20.92
CA ARG A 18 -5.04 16.55 21.00
C ARG A 18 -3.94 16.08 20.04
N PHE A 19 -3.16 17.01 19.50
CA PHE A 19 -2.06 16.72 18.60
C PHE A 19 -0.93 15.96 19.32
N ARG A 20 -0.60 14.76 18.82
CA ARG A 20 0.53 13.95 19.29
C ARG A 20 1.53 13.80 18.13
N LEU A 21 2.78 14.22 18.35
CA LEU A 21 3.85 14.15 17.34
C LEU A 21 4.06 12.73 16.80
N ILE A 22 3.87 11.72 17.66
CA ILE A 22 3.93 10.30 17.28
C ILE A 22 2.87 9.92 16.25
N GLU A 23 1.65 10.46 16.38
CA GLU A 23 0.57 10.15 15.45
C GLU A 23 0.78 10.85 14.10
N LEU A 24 1.34 12.06 14.10
CA LEU A 24 1.75 12.74 12.86
C LEU A 24 2.94 12.02 12.19
N ALA A 25 3.92 11.54 12.96
CA ALA A 25 5.03 10.75 12.41
C ALA A 25 4.53 9.47 11.73
N HIS A 26 3.57 8.76 12.33
CA HIS A 26 2.95 7.59 11.70
C HIS A 26 2.20 7.93 10.41
N GLU A 27 1.51 9.06 10.37
CA GLU A 27 0.78 9.47 9.17
C GLU A 27 1.73 9.90 8.04
N LEU A 28 2.83 10.61 8.38
CA LEU A 28 3.87 10.97 7.42
C LEU A 28 4.59 9.73 6.87
N ASP A 29 4.95 8.79 7.75
CA ASP A 29 5.54 7.51 7.37
C ASP A 29 4.64 6.78 6.38
N PHE A 30 3.35 6.71 6.66
CA PHE A 30 2.36 6.12 5.78
C PHE A 30 2.31 6.81 4.40
N ILE A 31 2.30 8.14 4.35
CA ILE A 31 2.29 8.90 3.08
C ILE A 31 3.57 8.65 2.28
N ILE A 32 4.73 8.70 2.93
CA ILE A 32 6.03 8.53 2.27
C ILE A 32 6.18 7.09 1.74
N PHE A 33 5.94 6.08 2.58
CA PHE A 33 6.15 4.69 2.17
C PHE A 33 5.03 4.15 1.27
N SER A 34 3.80 4.66 1.36
CA SER A 34 2.68 4.13 0.57
C SER A 34 2.41 4.93 -0.69
N ILE A 35 2.33 6.26 -0.59
CA ILE A 35 1.94 7.13 -1.71
C ILE A 35 3.16 7.52 -2.52
N LEU A 36 4.20 8.07 -1.88
CA LEU A 36 5.40 8.52 -2.59
C LEU A 36 6.10 7.33 -3.26
N SER A 37 6.30 6.21 -2.56
CA SER A 37 6.87 4.99 -3.17
C SER A 37 6.09 4.49 -4.40
N ALA A 38 4.75 4.52 -4.33
CA ALA A 38 3.92 4.09 -5.43
C ALA A 38 4.01 5.03 -6.64
N VAL A 39 4.08 6.35 -6.40
CA VAL A 39 4.23 7.40 -7.43
C VAL A 39 5.64 7.42 -8.02
N VAL A 40 6.69 7.27 -7.22
CA VAL A 40 8.09 7.35 -7.67
C VAL A 40 8.44 6.23 -8.64
N PHE A 41 7.85 5.04 -8.48
CA PHE A 41 8.18 3.89 -9.30
C PHE A 41 7.93 4.00 -10.81
N PRO A 42 6.78 4.48 -11.33
CA PRO A 42 6.63 4.68 -12.77
C PRO A 42 7.69 5.66 -13.30
N PHE A 43 8.02 6.72 -12.57
CA PHE A 43 9.11 7.63 -12.94
C PHE A 43 10.48 6.93 -12.89
N TYR A 44 10.71 6.10 -11.88
CA TYR A 44 11.93 5.30 -11.76
C TYR A 44 12.10 4.34 -12.94
N ILE A 45 11.03 3.66 -13.35
CA ILE A 45 11.05 2.77 -14.53
C ILE A 45 11.42 3.57 -15.78
N LEU A 46 10.76 4.71 -16.03
CA LEU A 46 11.05 5.54 -17.21
C LEU A 46 12.50 6.02 -17.22
N TRP A 47 13.01 6.49 -16.08
CA TRP A 47 14.40 6.92 -15.93
C TRP A 47 15.39 5.77 -16.12
N LEU A 48 15.07 4.58 -15.61
CA LEU A 48 15.90 3.40 -15.72
C LEU A 48 16.04 2.96 -17.19
N PHE A 49 14.93 2.91 -17.93
CA PHE A 49 14.95 2.59 -19.36
C PHE A 49 15.66 3.67 -20.19
N ALA A 50 15.51 4.95 -19.84
CA ALA A 50 16.21 6.04 -20.51
C ALA A 50 17.73 6.01 -20.30
N THR A 51 18.19 5.51 -19.14
CA THR A 51 19.61 5.52 -18.76
C THR A 51 20.35 4.22 -19.14
N TYR A 52 19.70 3.07 -18.91
CA TYR A 52 20.34 1.75 -19.04
C TYR A 52 19.80 0.91 -20.21
N GLY A 53 18.73 1.36 -20.88
CA GLY A 53 18.17 0.68 -22.05
C GLY A 53 17.81 -0.78 -21.77
N ASP A 54 18.47 -1.70 -22.47
CA ASP A 54 18.24 -3.15 -22.35
C ASP A 54 18.63 -3.72 -20.98
N LEU A 55 19.68 -3.16 -20.35
CA LEU A 55 20.13 -3.61 -19.02
C LEU A 55 19.13 -3.25 -17.91
N ALA A 56 18.18 -2.34 -18.17
CA ALA A 56 17.09 -2.02 -17.26
C ALA A 56 16.25 -3.26 -16.92
N ILE A 57 16.02 -4.16 -17.89
CA ILE A 57 15.24 -5.38 -17.67
C ILE A 57 15.95 -6.29 -16.68
N MET A 58 17.27 -6.46 -16.82
CA MET A 58 18.06 -7.29 -15.91
C MET A 58 18.08 -6.72 -14.49
N ILE A 59 18.17 -5.40 -14.34
CA ILE A 59 18.06 -4.71 -13.04
C ILE A 59 16.68 -4.94 -12.42
N LEU A 60 15.60 -4.81 -13.19
CA LEU A 60 14.23 -5.01 -12.70
C LEU A 60 13.99 -6.46 -12.26
N ILE A 61 14.51 -7.44 -13.03
CA ILE A 61 14.44 -8.86 -12.65
C ILE A 61 15.22 -9.09 -11.36
N GLY A 62 16.44 -8.56 -11.24
CA GLY A 62 17.24 -8.67 -10.02
C GLY A 62 16.53 -8.07 -8.80
N ALA A 63 15.93 -6.89 -8.96
CA ALA A 63 15.13 -6.26 -7.92
C ALA A 63 13.91 -7.11 -7.53
N GLN A 64 13.22 -7.70 -8.53
CA GLN A 64 12.07 -8.57 -8.29
C GLN A 64 12.47 -9.86 -7.57
N VAL A 65 13.61 -10.46 -7.90
CA VAL A 65 14.16 -11.62 -7.18
C VAL A 65 14.51 -11.25 -5.73
N GLY A 66 15.08 -10.06 -5.51
CA GLY A 66 15.32 -9.54 -4.16
C GLY A 66 14.04 -9.37 -3.35
N MET A 67 12.99 -8.80 -3.95
CA MET A 67 11.67 -8.68 -3.30
C MET A 67 11.06 -10.05 -3.01
N LEU A 68 11.16 -10.99 -3.95
CA LEU A 68 10.68 -12.36 -3.75
C LEU A 68 11.37 -13.04 -2.56
N ALA A 69 12.68 -12.83 -2.40
CA ALA A 69 13.41 -13.37 -1.25
C ALA A 69 12.87 -12.82 0.08
N LEU A 70 12.57 -11.51 0.14
CA LEU A 70 11.96 -10.90 1.33
C LEU A 70 10.53 -11.42 1.59
N ASP A 71 9.75 -11.67 0.53
CA ASP A 71 8.41 -12.25 0.65
C ASP A 71 8.47 -13.69 1.15
N VAL A 72 9.46 -14.48 0.72
CA VAL A 72 9.70 -15.84 1.22
C VAL A 72 10.09 -15.80 2.70
N VAL A 73 10.97 -14.89 3.11
CA VAL A 73 11.31 -14.71 4.53
C VAL A 73 10.08 -14.33 5.34
N SER A 74 9.26 -13.39 4.85
CA SER A 74 8.01 -12.98 5.50
C SER A 74 7.03 -14.15 5.62
N PHE A 75 6.93 -14.99 4.58
CA PHE A 75 6.12 -16.20 4.60
C PHE A 75 6.62 -17.23 5.62
N ILE A 76 7.93 -17.43 5.73
CA ILE A 76 8.52 -18.31 6.75
C ILE A 76 8.17 -17.80 8.16
N LEU A 77 8.34 -16.50 8.43
CA LEU A 77 7.98 -15.90 9.71
C LEU A 77 6.48 -16.05 10.01
N ALA A 78 5.61 -15.88 9.02
CA ALA A 78 4.18 -16.11 9.15
C ALA A 78 3.86 -17.59 9.44
N ALA A 79 4.55 -18.52 8.80
CA ALA A 79 4.38 -19.95 9.04
C ALA A 79 4.84 -20.37 10.44
N LEU A 80 5.93 -19.79 10.96
CA LEU A 80 6.44 -20.02 12.31
C LEU A 80 5.49 -19.50 13.40
N THR A 81 4.88 -18.33 13.17
CA THR A 81 3.93 -17.72 14.11
C THR A 81 2.54 -18.37 14.07
N SER A 82 2.19 -19.05 12.98
CA SER A 82 0.87 -19.67 12.76
C SER A 82 0.96 -21.20 12.56
N PRO A 83 1.42 -21.97 13.56
CA PRO A 83 1.71 -23.40 13.43
C PRO A 83 0.47 -24.29 13.18
N ARG A 84 -0.75 -23.75 13.35
CA ARG A 84 -2.01 -24.48 13.11
C ARG A 84 -2.40 -24.56 11.63
N LEU A 85 -1.79 -23.76 10.76
CA LEU A 85 -2.05 -23.82 9.33
C LEU A 85 -1.00 -24.70 8.65
N ARG A 86 -1.47 -25.58 7.75
CA ARG A 86 -0.59 -26.35 6.86
C ARG A 86 -0.07 -25.40 5.79
N SER A 87 0.94 -24.61 6.12
CA SER A 87 1.45 -23.53 5.28
C SER A 87 2.33 -24.03 4.14
N TRP A 88 3.03 -25.16 4.29
CA TRP A 88 3.97 -25.69 3.29
C TRP A 88 3.43 -25.85 1.85
N PRO A 89 2.18 -26.29 1.61
CA PRO A 89 1.59 -26.32 0.26
C PRO A 89 1.38 -24.95 -0.38
N LEU A 90 1.46 -23.85 0.39
CA LEU A 90 1.30 -22.48 -0.11
C LEU A 90 2.60 -21.89 -0.66
N LEU A 91 3.75 -22.53 -0.41
CA LEU A 91 5.06 -22.04 -0.84
C LEU A 91 5.16 -21.81 -2.37
N PRO A 92 4.63 -22.68 -3.25
CA PRO A 92 4.63 -22.44 -4.69
C PRO A 92 3.82 -21.21 -5.13
N TYR A 93 2.91 -20.71 -4.28
CA TYR A 93 2.11 -19.53 -4.58
C TYR A 93 2.82 -18.23 -4.19
N VAL A 94 3.92 -18.28 -3.43
CA VAL A 94 4.66 -17.09 -2.98
C VAL A 94 5.22 -16.28 -4.16
N PRO A 95 5.80 -16.86 -5.22
CA PRO A 95 6.23 -16.09 -6.39
C PRO A 95 5.09 -15.36 -7.11
N GLY A 96 3.95 -16.04 -7.30
CA GLY A 96 2.76 -15.44 -7.89
C GLY A 96 2.20 -14.30 -7.02
N TYR A 97 2.18 -14.51 -5.70
CA TYR A 97 1.80 -13.50 -4.72
C TYR A 97 2.74 -12.28 -4.76
N SER A 98 4.05 -12.48 -4.80
CA SER A 98 5.05 -11.42 -4.84
C SER A 98 4.88 -10.53 -6.07
N LEU A 99 4.73 -11.15 -7.26
CA LEU A 99 4.50 -10.44 -8.51
C LEU A 99 3.18 -9.68 -8.50
N PHE A 100 2.10 -10.33 -8.06
CA PHE A 100 0.78 -9.71 -7.98
C PHE A 100 0.77 -8.54 -7.00
N ASN A 101 1.41 -8.69 -5.84
CA ASN A 101 1.48 -7.66 -4.83
C ASN A 101 2.35 -6.46 -5.26
N GLY A 102 3.51 -6.74 -5.86
CA GLY A 102 4.47 -5.72 -6.29
C GLY A 102 4.03 -4.92 -7.51
N LEU A 103 3.42 -5.57 -8.50
CA LEU A 103 2.99 -4.90 -9.74
C LEU A 103 1.53 -4.47 -9.64
N VAL A 104 0.60 -5.43 -9.51
CA VAL A 104 -0.84 -5.16 -9.67
C VAL A 104 -1.41 -4.41 -8.47
N MET A 105 -1.26 -4.95 -7.27
CA MET A 105 -1.82 -4.34 -6.05
C MET A 105 -1.27 -2.96 -5.78
N ARG A 106 -0.02 -2.70 -6.19
CA ARG A 106 0.62 -1.40 -6.01
C ARG A 106 -0.06 -0.31 -6.83
N PHE A 107 -0.43 -0.58 -8.09
CA PHE A 107 -1.21 0.35 -8.90
C PHE A 107 -2.65 0.47 -8.41
N ILE A 108 -3.28 -0.63 -8.00
CA ILE A 108 -4.64 -0.59 -7.42
C ILE A 108 -4.66 0.28 -6.17
N ARG A 109 -3.66 0.16 -5.30
CA ARG A 109 -3.53 0.94 -4.08
C ARG A 109 -3.33 2.42 -4.39
N LEU A 110 -2.48 2.75 -5.36
CA LEU A 110 -2.31 4.12 -5.83
C LEU A 110 -3.61 4.70 -6.42
N ALA A 111 -4.31 3.93 -7.25
CA ALA A 111 -5.61 4.33 -7.80
C ALA A 111 -6.64 4.56 -6.70
N ALA A 112 -6.70 3.69 -5.70
CA ALA A 112 -7.60 3.84 -4.55
C ALA A 112 -7.26 5.09 -3.72
N TYR A 113 -5.97 5.40 -3.51
CA TYR A 113 -5.55 6.63 -2.84
C TYR A 113 -5.89 7.87 -3.64
N LEU A 114 -5.64 7.86 -4.95
CA LEU A 114 -5.95 8.97 -5.84
C LEU A 114 -7.46 9.21 -5.92
N GLN A 115 -8.24 8.14 -6.03
CA GLN A 115 -9.70 8.18 -6.06
C GLN A 115 -10.28 8.69 -4.73
N GLU A 116 -9.69 8.32 -3.60
CA GLU A 116 -10.11 8.85 -2.30
C GLU A 116 -9.71 10.32 -2.11
N TRP A 117 -8.56 10.75 -2.62
CA TRP A 117 -8.12 12.15 -2.56
C TRP A 117 -8.92 13.07 -3.50
N ILE A 118 -9.28 12.62 -4.69
CA ILE A 118 -9.96 13.44 -5.71
C ILE A 118 -11.49 13.30 -5.64
N PHE A 119 -12.02 12.09 -5.44
CA PHE A 119 -13.43 11.77 -5.68
C PHE A 119 -14.24 11.37 -4.45
N ASP A 120 -13.65 11.38 -3.25
CA ASP A 120 -14.38 11.04 -2.02
C ASP A 120 -15.11 9.70 -2.11
N ALA A 121 -14.53 8.73 -2.82
CA ALA A 121 -15.23 7.52 -3.20
C ALA A 121 -15.68 6.66 -2.02
N SER A 122 -15.10 6.84 -0.82
CA SER A 122 -15.63 6.27 0.42
C SER A 122 -17.10 6.63 0.71
N TYR A 123 -17.66 7.70 0.12
CA TYR A 123 -19.09 8.04 0.26
C TYR A 123 -20.00 7.32 -0.74
N ARG A 124 -19.45 6.78 -1.83
CA ARG A 124 -20.20 6.08 -2.88
C ARG A 124 -20.04 4.56 -2.79
N ASP A 125 -19.38 4.06 -1.75
CA ASP A 125 -19.18 2.64 -1.55
C ASP A 125 -20.51 1.94 -1.24
N ALA A 126 -20.91 1.00 -2.11
CA ALA A 126 -22.18 0.27 -2.01
C ALA A 126 -22.23 -0.69 -0.81
N TYR A 127 -21.10 -0.91 -0.15
CA TYR A 127 -21.01 -1.76 1.03
C TYR A 127 -21.75 -1.18 2.26
N VAL A 128 -21.93 0.15 2.33
CA VAL A 128 -22.64 0.79 3.45
C VAL A 128 -24.12 1.01 3.07
N PRO A 129 -25.08 0.44 3.83
CA PRO A 129 -26.49 0.59 3.49
C PRO A 129 -26.94 2.05 3.60
N GLN A 130 -27.69 2.53 2.60
CA GLN A 130 -28.11 3.94 2.45
C GLN A 130 -28.79 4.55 3.68
N LYS A 131 -29.40 3.72 4.54
CA LYS A 131 -29.99 4.12 5.82
C LYS A 131 -29.01 4.86 6.74
N VAL A 132 -27.72 4.52 6.71
CA VAL A 132 -26.68 5.15 7.53
C VAL A 132 -26.27 6.52 6.97
N HIS A 133 -26.41 6.72 5.66
CA HIS A 133 -26.09 7.99 5.00
C HIS A 133 -27.15 9.07 5.26
N ARG A 134 -28.43 8.69 5.41
CA ARG A 134 -29.54 9.64 5.66
C ARG A 134 -29.52 10.29 7.05
N VAL A 135 -29.02 9.60 8.07
CA VAL A 135 -28.98 10.12 9.46
C VAL A 135 -27.82 11.11 9.68
N ARG A 136 -26.88 11.22 8.72
CA ARG A 136 -25.67 12.05 8.82
C ARG A 136 -25.77 13.41 8.11
N ARG A 137 -26.92 13.75 7.52
CA ARG A 137 -27.15 15.07 6.91
C ARG A 137 -27.56 16.08 7.97
#